data_AF-A0A7Z8VKY9-F1
#
_entry.id   AF-A0A7Z8VKY9-F1
#
_cell.length_a   1.000
_cell.length_b   1.000
_cell.length_c   1.000
_cell.angle_alpha   90.00
_cell.angle_beta   90.00
_cell.angle_gamma   90.00
#
_symmetry.space_group_name_H-M   'P 1'
#
loop_
_entity.id
_entity.type
_entity.pdbx_description
1 polymer ?
#
loop_
_entity_poly.entity_id
_entity_poly.type
_entity_poly.pdbx_seq_one_letter_code
_entity_poly.pdbx_strand_id
1 'polypeptide(L)'
;MREQKKKDGTYQKQSGVSNKVSDLKTIEDEREAREDSLDAQLQAFRRLLPVWLKQLSSLNDPRQAKKIKHKLAVVSLFGLLSFIFQMSSRRQMNSQMSQPCFRETLQKLFPELDSMPHADTLGRVLETLELDALPTAHIALVKKLIRSKKFATYLIQNCYPIAIDGTQKLVRDGQWHPEEWLDRSGGENETSWEQQYIYVLEAN
;
A
#
# COMPACT_ATOMS: atom_id res chain seq x y z
N MET A 1 -28.94 1.39 4.03
CA MET A 1 -27.79 0.48 4.26
C MET A 1 -26.98 0.78 5.53
N ARG A 2 -26.39 1.97 5.70
CA ARG A 2 -25.62 2.33 6.92
C ARG A 2 -26.50 2.40 8.19
N GLU A 3 -27.74 2.85 8.04
CA GLU A 3 -28.72 2.90 9.13
C GLU A 3 -29.29 1.53 9.53
N GLN A 4 -29.50 0.63 8.57
CA GLN A 4 -29.89 -0.77 8.85
C GLN A 4 -28.78 -1.50 9.61
N LYS A 5 -27.51 -1.35 9.21
CA LYS A 5 -26.37 -1.93 9.94
C LYS A 5 -26.20 -1.39 11.36
N LYS A 6 -26.58 -0.13 11.63
CA LYS A 6 -26.62 0.44 12.98
C LYS A 6 -27.71 -0.22 13.83
N LYS A 7 -28.87 -0.53 13.25
CA LYS A 7 -29.98 -1.23 13.91
C LYS A 7 -29.66 -2.69 14.21
N ASP A 8 -28.92 -3.36 13.32
CA ASP A 8 -28.59 -4.80 13.43
C ASP A 8 -27.32 -5.09 14.26
N GLY A 9 -26.72 -4.08 14.93
CA GLY A 9 -25.55 -4.23 15.81
C GLY A 9 -24.24 -4.62 15.10
N THR A 10 -24.24 -4.79 13.78
CA THR A 10 -23.08 -5.23 12.98
C THR A 10 -22.27 -4.08 12.37
N TYR A 11 -22.64 -2.83 12.68
CA TYR A 11 -21.91 -1.66 12.23
C TYR A 11 -20.63 -1.44 13.04
N GLN A 12 -19.49 -1.87 12.50
CA GLN A 12 -18.19 -1.37 12.94
C GLN A 12 -17.91 -0.02 12.26
N LYS A 13 -17.84 1.05 13.06
CA LYS A 13 -17.41 2.37 12.59
C LYS A 13 -15.96 2.23 12.13
N GLN A 14 -15.71 2.41 10.83
CA GLN A 14 -14.33 2.55 10.35
C GLN A 14 -13.70 3.72 11.12
N SER A 15 -12.67 3.42 11.91
CA SER A 15 -11.85 4.43 12.55
C SER A 15 -11.03 5.09 11.46
N GLY A 16 -11.56 6.20 10.92
CA GLY A 16 -10.70 7.15 10.21
C GLY A 16 -9.58 7.59 11.14
N VAL A 17 -8.46 8.05 10.56
CA VAL A 17 -7.41 8.70 11.35
C VAL A 17 -8.06 9.89 12.04
N SER A 18 -8.22 9.79 13.36
CA SER A 18 -8.79 10.85 14.17
C SER A 18 -7.84 12.04 14.06
N ASN A 19 -8.33 13.20 13.63
CA ASN A 19 -7.58 14.44 13.71
C ASN A 19 -7.51 14.84 15.20
N LYS A 20 -6.54 14.29 15.92
CA LYS A 20 -6.28 14.54 17.34
C LYS A 20 -4.79 14.70 17.59
N VAL A 21 -4.45 15.45 18.63
CA VAL A 21 -3.08 15.52 19.14
C VAL A 21 -2.71 14.18 19.78
N SER A 22 -1.42 13.85 19.82
CA SER A 22 -0.92 12.63 20.46
C SER A 22 -1.33 12.57 21.94
N ASP A 23 -1.81 11.41 22.38
CA ASP A 23 -2.13 11.14 23.79
C ASP A 23 -0.88 10.74 24.61
N LEU A 24 0.26 10.53 23.94
CA LEU A 24 1.54 10.11 24.55
C LEU A 24 2.16 11.28 25.31
N LYS A 25 2.59 11.05 26.55
CA LYS A 25 3.03 12.10 27.47
C LYS A 25 4.55 12.23 27.56
N THR A 26 5.28 11.14 27.36
CA THR A 26 6.74 11.12 27.47
C THR A 26 7.40 10.58 26.21
N ILE A 27 8.70 10.86 26.07
CA ILE A 27 9.54 10.33 24.97
C ILE A 27 9.61 8.80 25.04
N GLU A 28 9.59 8.23 26.25
CA GLU A 28 9.64 6.78 26.43
C GLU A 28 8.34 6.12 26.00
N ASP A 29 7.18 6.69 26.37
CA ASP A 29 5.87 6.20 25.90
C ASP A 29 5.79 6.23 24.36
N GLU A 30 6.33 7.28 23.74
CA GLU A 30 6.38 7.41 22.29
C GLU A 30 7.32 6.38 21.63
N ARG A 31 8.43 6.07 22.30
CA ARG A 31 9.36 5.05 21.84
C ARG A 31 8.74 3.66 21.92
N GLU A 32 8.13 3.31 23.04
CA GLU A 32 7.46 2.02 23.24
C GLU A 32 6.33 1.83 22.22
N ALA A 33 5.47 2.85 22.05
CA ALA A 33 4.39 2.79 21.06
C ALA A 33 4.90 2.62 19.61
N ARG A 34 6.06 3.21 19.28
CA ARG A 34 6.72 3.00 17.98
C ARG A 34 7.27 1.59 17.84
N GLU A 35 7.93 1.07 18.87
CA GLU A 35 8.49 -0.28 18.89
C GLU A 35 7.38 -1.33 18.75
N ASP A 36 6.28 -1.21 19.50
CA ASP A 36 5.09 -2.07 19.38
C ASP A 36 4.48 -2.04 17.97
N SER A 37 4.36 -0.84 17.40
CA SER A 37 3.84 -0.66 16.04
C SER A 37 4.75 -1.33 15.00
N LEU A 38 6.06 -1.19 15.18
CA LEU A 38 7.07 -1.79 14.32
C LEU A 38 7.08 -3.30 14.44
N ASP A 39 6.95 -3.85 15.65
CA ASP A 39 6.87 -5.29 15.90
C ASP A 39 5.62 -5.91 15.25
N ALA A 40 4.46 -5.26 15.37
CA ALA A 40 3.24 -5.69 14.69
C ALA A 40 3.41 -5.70 13.16
N GLN A 41 4.05 -4.66 12.60
CA GLN A 41 4.38 -4.61 11.16
C GLN A 41 5.35 -5.72 10.75
N LEU A 42 6.38 -5.98 11.56
CA LEU A 42 7.35 -7.04 11.28
C LEU A 42 6.72 -8.43 11.31
N GLN A 43 5.78 -8.69 12.21
CA GLN A 43 5.02 -9.94 12.20
C GLN A 43 4.23 -10.12 10.90
N ALA A 44 3.63 -9.05 10.38
CA ALA A 44 2.95 -9.07 9.10
C ALA A 44 3.94 -9.33 7.95
N PHE A 45 5.09 -8.64 7.93
CA PHE A 45 6.13 -8.84 6.92
C PHE A 45 6.69 -10.26 6.96
N ARG A 46 7.06 -10.79 8.12
CA ARG A 46 7.55 -12.18 8.25
C ARG A 46 6.57 -13.23 7.72
N ARG A 47 5.26 -12.92 7.75
CA ARG A 47 4.22 -13.81 7.20
C ARG A 47 4.02 -13.65 5.69
N LEU A 48 4.02 -12.42 5.19
CA LEU A 48 3.68 -12.10 3.80
C LEU A 48 4.88 -12.11 2.86
N LEU A 49 6.02 -11.63 3.34
CA LEU A 49 7.24 -11.46 2.56
C LEU A 49 7.75 -12.79 1.98
N PRO A 50 7.83 -13.92 2.72
CA PRO A 50 8.28 -15.17 2.12
C PRO A 50 7.39 -15.66 0.99
N VAL A 51 6.08 -15.40 1.07
CA VAL A 51 5.12 -15.75 0.02
C VAL A 51 5.38 -14.92 -1.22
N TRP A 52 5.57 -13.62 -1.03
CA TRP A 52 5.84 -12.69 -2.12
C TRP A 52 7.20 -12.96 -2.76
N LEU A 53 8.26 -13.15 -1.97
CA LEU A 53 9.59 -13.52 -2.46
C LEU A 53 9.56 -14.83 -3.24
N LYS A 54 8.78 -15.83 -2.79
CA LYS A 54 8.59 -17.07 -3.54
C LYS A 54 7.93 -16.82 -4.90
N GLN A 55 6.90 -15.98 -4.96
CA GLN A 55 6.24 -15.64 -6.23
C GLN A 55 7.17 -14.87 -7.17
N LEU A 56 7.95 -13.92 -6.65
CA LEU A 56 8.94 -13.21 -7.45
C LEU A 56 10.06 -14.13 -7.93
N SER A 57 10.45 -15.12 -7.12
CA SER A 57 11.45 -16.11 -7.52
C SER A 57 10.98 -17.03 -8.64
N SER A 58 9.66 -17.16 -8.86
CA SER A 58 9.11 -17.90 -9.99
C SER A 58 9.01 -17.10 -11.29
N LEU A 59 9.31 -15.80 -11.25
CA LEU A 59 9.37 -15.00 -12.47
C LEU A 59 10.61 -15.36 -13.27
N ASN A 60 10.49 -15.32 -14.59
CA ASN A 60 11.63 -15.47 -15.49
C ASN A 60 12.61 -14.32 -15.26
N ASP A 61 13.86 -14.66 -14.94
CA ASP A 61 14.91 -13.66 -14.73
C ASP A 61 15.45 -13.19 -16.09
N PRO A 62 15.25 -11.92 -16.48
CA PRO A 62 15.67 -11.44 -17.79
C PRO A 62 17.19 -11.27 -17.90
N ARG A 63 17.94 -11.43 -16.81
CA ARG A 63 19.39 -11.21 -16.78
C ARG A 63 20.15 -12.42 -17.32
N GLN A 64 21.35 -12.15 -17.83
CA GLN A 64 22.29 -13.20 -18.25
C GLN A 64 22.72 -14.06 -17.05
N ALA A 65 22.46 -15.37 -17.10
CA ALA A 65 22.68 -16.32 -16.00
C ALA A 65 24.07 -16.22 -15.35
N LYS A 66 25.13 -16.06 -16.15
CA LYS A 66 26.52 -15.97 -15.66
C LYS A 66 26.85 -14.66 -14.91
N LYS A 67 25.96 -13.67 -14.94
CA LYS A 67 26.14 -12.34 -14.31
C LYS A 67 25.22 -12.13 -13.10
N ILE A 68 24.49 -13.15 -12.66
CA ILE A 68 23.55 -13.06 -11.54
C ILE A 68 24.31 -13.19 -10.22
N LYS A 69 24.45 -12.06 -9.49
CA LYS A 69 24.98 -12.03 -8.12
C LYS A 69 23.90 -12.17 -7.05
N HIS A 70 22.71 -11.65 -7.32
CA HIS A 70 21.58 -11.65 -6.37
C HIS A 70 20.34 -12.24 -7.06
N LYS A 71 19.56 -13.05 -6.31
CA LYS A 71 18.28 -13.59 -6.79
C LYS A 71 17.34 -12.46 -7.21
N LEU A 72 16.48 -12.71 -8.21
CA LEU A 72 15.53 -11.71 -8.71
C LEU A 72 14.67 -11.13 -7.58
N ALA A 73 14.15 -11.98 -6.70
CA ALA A 73 13.36 -11.58 -5.54
C ALA A 73 14.09 -10.58 -4.61
N VAL A 74 15.41 -10.70 -4.43
CA VAL A 74 16.23 -9.78 -3.63
C VAL A 74 16.34 -8.42 -4.33
N VAL A 75 16.51 -8.42 -5.66
CA VAL A 75 16.55 -7.19 -6.46
C VAL A 75 15.19 -6.47 -6.43
N SER A 76 14.09 -7.23 -6.56
CA SER A 76 12.74 -6.68 -6.47
C SER A 76 12.42 -6.12 -5.08
N LEU A 77 12.84 -6.81 -4.01
CA LEU A 77 12.69 -6.29 -2.64
C LEU A 77 13.49 -5.00 -2.45
N PHE A 78 14.72 -4.94 -2.98
CA PHE A 78 15.52 -3.71 -2.99
C PHE A 78 14.78 -2.56 -3.72
N GLY A 79 14.15 -2.85 -4.87
CA GLY A 79 13.34 -1.86 -5.59
C GLY A 79 12.10 -1.39 -4.81
N LEU A 80 11.38 -2.32 -4.17
CA LEU A 80 10.22 -1.99 -3.34
C LEU A 80 10.62 -1.09 -2.16
N LEU A 81 11.70 -1.42 -1.46
CA LEU A 81 12.20 -0.61 -0.35
C LEU A 81 12.62 0.79 -0.82
N SER A 82 13.27 0.88 -1.98
CA SER A 82 13.66 2.17 -2.56
C SER A 82 12.44 3.05 -2.87
N PHE A 83 11.35 2.44 -3.33
CA PHE A 83 10.07 3.13 -3.53
C PHE A 83 9.45 3.57 -2.20
N ILE A 84 9.38 2.69 -1.19
CA ILE A 84 8.84 3.00 0.14
C ILE A 84 9.61 4.14 0.81
N PHE A 85 10.93 4.14 0.70
CA PHE A 85 11.80 5.20 1.23
C PHE A 85 11.88 6.44 0.34
N GLN A 86 11.10 6.51 -0.74
CA GLN A 86 11.00 7.64 -1.65
C GLN A 86 12.36 8.09 -2.21
N MET A 87 13.23 7.13 -2.50
CA MET A 87 14.54 7.42 -3.08
C MET A 87 14.37 7.86 -4.54
N SER A 88 14.77 9.09 -4.85
CA SER A 88 14.48 9.75 -6.12
C SER A 88 15.48 9.45 -7.23
N SER A 89 16.62 8.81 -6.92
CA SER A 89 17.63 8.45 -7.91
C SER A 89 18.40 7.19 -7.57
N ARG A 90 18.92 6.52 -8.61
CA ARG A 90 19.83 5.37 -8.47
C ARG A 90 21.07 5.68 -7.64
N ARG A 91 21.58 6.92 -7.74
CA ARG A 91 22.74 7.38 -6.94
C ARG A 91 22.39 7.48 -5.47
N GLN A 92 21.24 8.06 -5.15
CA GLN A 92 20.74 8.14 -3.78
C GLN A 92 20.49 6.75 -3.21
N MET A 93 19.87 5.85 -3.99
CA MET A 93 19.63 4.47 -3.58
C MET A 93 20.93 3.77 -3.20
N ASN A 94 21.94 3.82 -4.06
CA ASN A 94 23.24 3.24 -3.76
C ASN A 94 23.85 3.85 -2.49
N SER A 95 23.87 5.18 -2.38
CA SER A 95 24.50 5.88 -1.26
C SER A 95 23.84 5.59 0.08
N GLN A 96 22.50 5.65 0.16
CA GLN A 96 21.77 5.47 1.42
C GLN A 96 21.64 4.00 1.82
N MET A 97 21.28 3.11 0.88
CA MET A 97 21.10 1.68 1.18
C MET A 97 22.44 0.98 1.51
N SER A 98 23.58 1.54 1.09
CA SER A 98 24.91 1.01 1.44
C SER A 98 25.46 1.55 2.76
N GLN A 99 24.80 2.51 3.42
CA GLN A 99 25.30 3.04 4.70
C GLN A 99 25.36 1.91 5.72
N PRO A 100 26.47 1.74 6.48
CA PRO A 100 26.65 0.59 7.36
C PRO A 100 25.52 0.41 8.39
N CYS A 101 25.17 1.47 9.13
CA CYS A 101 24.12 1.41 10.15
C CYS A 101 22.75 1.07 9.54
N PHE A 102 22.44 1.68 8.41
CA PHE A 102 21.17 1.46 7.71
C PHE A 102 21.09 0.05 7.14
N ARG A 103 22.16 -0.43 6.51
CA ARG A 103 22.28 -1.80 6.00
C ARG A 103 22.16 -2.83 7.12
N GLU A 104 22.87 -2.64 8.23
CA GLU A 104 22.82 -3.57 9.35
C GLU A 104 21.40 -3.65 9.93
N THR A 105 20.74 -2.50 10.07
CA THR A 105 19.33 -2.44 10.52
C THR A 105 18.41 -3.17 9.55
N LEU A 106 18.52 -2.87 8.24
CA LEU A 106 17.72 -3.54 7.22
C LEU A 106 17.94 -5.05 7.21
N GLN A 107 19.17 -5.53 7.40
CA GLN A 107 19.48 -6.96 7.45
C GLN A 107 18.89 -7.67 8.67
N LYS A 108 18.78 -6.97 9.82
CA LYS A 108 18.07 -7.49 10.99
C LYS A 108 16.57 -7.66 10.73
N LEU A 109 15.97 -6.75 9.95
CA LEU A 109 14.55 -6.79 9.60
C LEU A 109 14.25 -7.76 8.44
N PHE A 110 15.16 -7.83 7.48
CA PHE A 110 15.06 -8.59 6.23
C PHE A 110 16.34 -9.39 5.98
N PRO A 111 16.54 -10.53 6.65
CA PRO A 111 17.74 -11.35 6.52
C PRO A 111 17.99 -11.86 5.09
N GLU A 112 16.95 -11.91 4.26
CA GLU A 112 17.04 -12.26 2.84
C GLU A 112 17.89 -11.27 2.03
N LEU A 113 18.14 -10.07 2.57
CA LEU A 113 18.99 -9.03 2.02
C LEU A 113 20.47 -9.15 2.47
N ASP A 114 21.03 -10.36 2.38
CA ASP A 114 22.42 -10.66 2.77
C ASP A 114 23.47 -9.71 2.15
N SER A 115 23.23 -9.29 0.91
CA SER A 115 24.00 -8.22 0.26
C SER A 115 23.13 -7.31 -0.59
N MET A 116 23.47 -6.02 -0.63
CA MET A 116 22.73 -5.00 -1.36
C MET A 116 23.00 -5.09 -2.87
N PRO A 117 21.96 -5.27 -3.70
CA PRO A 117 22.08 -5.09 -5.14
C PRO A 117 22.47 -3.66 -5.50
N HIS A 118 23.16 -3.48 -6.63
CA HIS A 118 23.40 -2.15 -7.18
C HIS A 118 22.14 -1.61 -7.87
N ALA A 119 21.85 -0.32 -7.74
CA ALA A 119 20.64 0.29 -8.33
C ALA A 119 20.57 0.17 -9.86
N ASP A 120 21.71 0.12 -10.56
CA ASP A 120 21.70 -0.18 -12.01
C ASP A 120 21.27 -1.61 -12.34
N THR A 121 21.47 -2.55 -11.42
CA THR A 121 20.96 -3.93 -11.60
C THR A 121 19.44 -3.92 -11.54
N LEU A 122 18.86 -3.18 -10.59
CA LEU A 122 17.42 -2.97 -10.53
C LEU A 122 16.90 -2.32 -11.82
N GLY A 123 17.54 -1.24 -12.28
CA GLY A 123 17.13 -0.54 -13.52
C GLY A 123 17.05 -1.48 -14.72
N ARG A 124 18.11 -2.25 -14.98
CA ARG A 124 18.13 -3.21 -16.09
C ARG A 124 17.06 -4.30 -15.96
N VAL A 125 16.80 -4.77 -14.75
CA VAL A 125 15.73 -5.74 -14.49
C VAL A 125 14.39 -5.12 -14.83
N LEU A 126 14.07 -3.93 -14.30
CA LEU A 126 12.79 -3.27 -14.53
C LEU A 126 12.55 -2.90 -16.00
N GLU A 127 13.60 -2.55 -16.74
CA GLU A 127 13.53 -2.29 -18.19
C GLU A 127 13.17 -3.53 -19.01
N THR A 128 13.51 -4.72 -18.53
CA THR A 128 13.37 -5.99 -19.28
C THR A 128 12.33 -6.93 -18.69
N LEU A 129 11.86 -6.67 -17.47
CA LEU A 129 10.87 -7.48 -16.80
C LEU A 129 9.54 -7.38 -17.56
N GLU A 130 8.91 -8.52 -17.81
CA GLU A 130 7.60 -8.58 -18.44
C GLU A 130 6.58 -7.77 -17.62
N LEU A 131 5.82 -6.88 -18.28
CA LEU A 131 4.90 -5.94 -17.62
C LEU A 131 3.88 -6.66 -16.74
N ASP A 132 3.44 -7.85 -17.15
CA ASP A 132 2.42 -8.64 -16.45
C ASP A 132 2.98 -9.52 -15.32
N ALA A 133 4.29 -9.62 -15.18
CA ALA A 133 4.93 -10.47 -14.18
C ALA A 133 4.63 -10.02 -12.75
N LEU A 134 4.73 -8.70 -12.47
CA LEU A 134 4.48 -8.14 -11.14
C LEU A 134 2.98 -8.14 -10.78
N PRO A 135 2.05 -7.69 -11.65
CA PRO A 135 0.61 -7.81 -11.40
C PRO A 135 0.19 -9.27 -11.12
N THR A 136 0.72 -10.23 -11.89
CA THR A 136 0.41 -11.66 -11.69
C THR A 136 0.83 -12.15 -10.31
N ALA A 137 2.05 -11.82 -9.88
CA ALA A 137 2.53 -12.16 -8.54
C ALA A 137 1.65 -11.52 -7.45
N HIS A 138 1.29 -10.25 -7.60
CA HIS A 138 0.41 -9.54 -6.66
C HIS A 138 -1.00 -10.17 -6.58
N ILE A 139 -1.63 -10.47 -7.72
CA ILE A 139 -2.94 -11.14 -7.77
C ILE A 139 -2.87 -12.50 -7.08
N ALA A 140 -1.80 -13.26 -7.27
CA ALA A 140 -1.61 -14.55 -6.61
C ALA A 140 -1.53 -14.42 -5.09
N LEU A 141 -0.86 -13.39 -4.56
CA LEU A 141 -0.83 -13.08 -3.12
C LEU A 141 -2.25 -12.76 -2.60
N VAL A 142 -2.97 -11.86 -3.28
CA VAL A 142 -4.34 -11.47 -2.90
C VAL A 142 -5.28 -12.69 -2.90
N LYS A 143 -5.25 -13.52 -3.96
CA LYS A 143 -6.04 -14.76 -4.04
C LYS A 143 -5.73 -15.70 -2.87
N LYS A 144 -4.48 -15.80 -2.43
CA LYS A 144 -4.10 -16.59 -1.25
C LYS A 144 -4.68 -16.01 0.05
N LEU A 145 -4.67 -14.69 0.21
CA LEU A 145 -5.26 -14.03 1.38
C LEU A 145 -6.79 -14.21 1.45
N ILE A 146 -7.46 -14.12 0.30
CA ILE A 146 -8.88 -14.43 0.14
C ILE A 146 -9.17 -15.89 0.54
N ARG A 147 -8.45 -16.86 -0.03
CA ARG A 147 -8.62 -18.30 0.27
C ARG A 147 -8.37 -18.64 1.74
N SER A 148 -7.42 -17.94 2.38
CA SER A 148 -7.11 -18.11 3.80
C SER A 148 -8.02 -17.28 4.73
N LYS A 149 -9.12 -16.74 4.20
CA LYS A 149 -10.16 -15.99 4.92
C LYS A 149 -9.63 -14.78 5.71
N LYS A 150 -8.52 -14.19 5.26
CA LYS A 150 -7.90 -13.04 5.94
C LYS A 150 -8.76 -11.78 5.90
N PHE A 151 -9.65 -11.69 4.93
CA PHE A 151 -10.56 -10.56 4.77
C PHE A 151 -11.98 -10.82 5.26
N ALA A 152 -12.25 -11.97 5.90
CA ALA A 152 -13.61 -12.38 6.26
C ALA A 152 -14.33 -11.35 7.15
N THR A 153 -13.62 -10.75 8.11
CA THR A 153 -14.15 -9.72 9.02
C THR A 153 -14.49 -8.41 8.31
N TYR A 154 -14.00 -8.19 7.09
CA TYR A 154 -14.21 -6.97 6.31
C TYR A 154 -15.27 -7.12 5.20
N LEU A 155 -15.94 -8.28 5.14
CA LEU A 155 -17.01 -8.50 4.16
C LEU A 155 -18.24 -7.64 4.48
N ILE A 156 -18.86 -7.07 3.45
CA ILE A 156 -20.12 -6.35 3.55
C ILE A 156 -21.20 -7.25 2.96
N GLN A 157 -22.18 -7.66 3.79
CA GLN A 157 -23.24 -8.60 3.36
C GLN A 157 -22.65 -9.86 2.71
N ASN A 158 -21.57 -10.39 3.30
CA ASN A 158 -20.82 -11.54 2.80
C ASN A 158 -20.17 -11.35 1.40
N CYS A 159 -20.06 -10.10 0.93
CA CYS A 159 -19.43 -9.74 -0.34
C CYS A 159 -18.14 -8.92 -0.12
N TYR A 160 -17.19 -9.06 -1.04
CA TYR A 160 -15.99 -8.21 -1.08
C TYR A 160 -16.38 -6.82 -1.60
N PRO A 161 -16.16 -5.74 -0.83
CA PRO A 161 -16.40 -4.39 -1.34
C PRO A 161 -15.35 -4.06 -2.40
N ILE A 162 -15.81 -3.53 -3.53
CA ILE A 162 -14.95 -2.93 -4.56
C ILE A 162 -15.21 -1.43 -4.51
N ALA A 163 -14.20 -0.67 -4.12
CA ALA A 163 -14.21 0.78 -4.25
C ALA A 163 -13.74 1.12 -5.65
N ILE A 164 -14.55 1.88 -6.38
CA ILE A 164 -14.17 2.44 -7.68
C ILE A 164 -13.99 3.93 -7.45
N ASP A 165 -12.74 4.38 -7.49
CA ASP A 165 -12.42 5.80 -7.35
C ASP A 165 -12.54 6.47 -8.71
N GLY A 166 -13.41 7.49 -8.79
CA GLY A 166 -13.56 8.30 -9.99
C GLY A 166 -12.72 9.57 -9.89
N THR A 167 -12.45 10.23 -11.01
CA THR A 167 -11.93 11.60 -10.97
C THR A 167 -13.09 12.58 -11.02
N GLN A 168 -13.13 13.51 -10.06
CA GLN A 168 -14.14 14.58 -10.05
C GLN A 168 -13.81 15.54 -11.18
N LYS A 169 -14.68 15.62 -12.20
CA LYS A 169 -14.42 16.46 -13.38
C LYS A 169 -15.14 17.79 -13.33
N LEU A 170 -16.28 17.84 -12.67
CA LEU A 170 -17.14 19.01 -12.66
C LEU A 170 -17.78 19.20 -11.30
N VAL A 171 -17.82 20.45 -10.84
CA VAL A 171 -18.52 20.91 -9.63
C VAL A 171 -19.33 22.14 -9.98
N ARG A 172 -20.54 22.24 -9.44
CA ARG A 172 -21.43 23.40 -9.59
C ARG A 172 -22.09 23.72 -8.26
N ASP A 173 -22.16 25.01 -7.94
CA ASP A 173 -22.86 25.53 -6.77
C ASP A 173 -24.31 25.85 -7.16
N GLY A 174 -25.30 25.36 -6.41
CA GLY A 174 -26.69 25.84 -6.43
C GLY A 174 -27.47 25.76 -7.75
N GLN A 175 -27.04 24.99 -8.75
CA GLN A 175 -27.78 24.79 -10.02
C GLN A 175 -28.23 23.34 -10.17
N TRP A 176 -29.55 23.15 -10.32
CA TRP A 176 -30.18 21.84 -10.50
C TRP A 176 -29.96 21.33 -11.93
N HIS A 177 -29.08 20.35 -12.05
CA HIS A 177 -28.89 19.53 -13.24
C HIS A 177 -29.49 18.13 -13.03
N PRO A 178 -29.43 17.20 -14.01
CA PRO A 178 -30.11 15.91 -13.95
C PRO A 178 -29.88 15.15 -12.64
N GLU A 179 -30.88 14.39 -12.19
CA GLU A 179 -30.91 13.61 -10.93
C GLU A 179 -29.74 12.60 -10.79
N GLU A 180 -29.03 12.34 -11.88
CA GLU A 180 -27.90 11.43 -11.96
C GLU A 180 -26.59 12.01 -11.36
N TRP A 181 -26.55 13.31 -11.05
CA TRP A 181 -25.40 13.96 -10.42
C TRP A 181 -25.35 13.66 -8.92
N LEU A 182 -24.13 13.63 -8.39
CA LEU A 182 -23.93 13.42 -6.96
C LEU A 182 -24.00 14.75 -6.23
N ASP A 183 -24.68 14.75 -5.08
CA ASP A 183 -24.85 15.95 -4.26
C ASP A 183 -24.05 15.86 -2.96
N ARG A 184 -23.51 17.00 -2.54
CA ARG A 184 -22.97 17.17 -1.18
C ARG A 184 -23.36 18.53 -0.63
N SER A 185 -23.61 18.55 0.67
CA SER A 185 -23.92 19.76 1.42
C SER A 185 -23.04 19.86 2.65
N GLY A 186 -22.85 21.09 3.11
CA GLY A 186 -22.05 21.38 4.31
C GLY A 186 -22.34 22.77 4.86
N GLY A 187 -21.72 23.07 6.00
CA GLY A 187 -21.98 24.31 6.75
C GLY A 187 -23.16 24.19 7.73
N GLU A 188 -23.23 25.13 8.65
CA GLU A 188 -24.33 25.26 9.62
C GLU A 188 -25.02 26.61 9.42
N ASN A 189 -26.35 26.61 9.49
CA ASN A 189 -27.20 27.81 9.40
C ASN A 189 -26.94 28.64 8.12
N GLU A 190 -26.60 29.93 8.28
CA GLU A 190 -26.36 30.90 7.19
C GLU A 190 -25.16 30.57 6.31
N THR A 191 -24.32 29.60 6.71
CA THR A 191 -23.18 29.12 5.92
C THR A 191 -23.48 27.81 5.18
N SER A 192 -24.75 27.38 5.17
CA SER A 192 -25.15 26.19 4.42
C SER A 192 -24.89 26.37 2.93
N TRP A 193 -24.29 25.35 2.33
CA TRP A 193 -24.00 25.31 0.90
C TRP A 193 -24.35 23.94 0.33
N GLU A 194 -24.71 23.93 -0.94
CA GLU A 194 -25.02 22.73 -1.71
C GLU A 194 -24.23 22.73 -3.02
N GLN A 195 -23.63 21.60 -3.33
CA GLN A 195 -22.85 21.38 -4.54
C GLN A 195 -23.26 20.09 -5.23
N GLN A 196 -23.43 20.18 -6.54
CA GLN A 196 -23.56 19.02 -7.42
C GLN A 196 -22.23 18.75 -8.12
N TYR A 197 -21.87 17.48 -8.28
CA TYR A 197 -20.63 17.07 -8.95
C TYR A 197 -20.77 15.77 -9.73
N ILE A 198 -19.90 15.57 -10.73
CA ILE A 198 -19.76 14.31 -11.46
C ILE A 198 -18.37 13.73 -11.22
N TYR A 199 -18.36 12.44 -10.90
CA TYR A 199 -17.18 11.58 -11.00
C TYR A 199 -17.22 10.80 -12.32
N VAL A 200 -16.11 10.81 -13.04
CA VAL A 200 -15.96 10.02 -14.27
C VAL A 200 -14.88 8.97 -14.05
N LEU A 201 -15.12 7.76 -14.56
CA LEU A 201 -14.09 6.73 -14.68
C LEU A 201 -13.29 7.02 -15.94
N GLU A 202 -12.11 7.61 -15.76
CA GLU A 202 -11.16 7.75 -16.84
C GLU A 202 -10.19 6.58 -16.83
N ALA A 203 -10.07 5.91 -17.97
CA ALA A 203 -8.91 5.06 -18.23
C ALA A 203 -7.79 5.98 -18.74
N ASN A 204 -6.74 6.16 -17.94
CA ASN A 204 -5.49 6.81 -18.38
C ASN A 204 -4.58 5.82 -19.08
#